data_AF-A0A349HE77-F1
#
_entry.id   AF-A0A349HE77-F1
#
_cell.length_a   1.000
_cell.length_b   1.000
_cell.length_c   1.000
_cell.angle_alpha   90.00
_cell.angle_beta   90.00
_cell.angle_gamma   90.00
#
_symmetry.space_group_name_H-M   'P 1'
#
loop_
_entity.id
_entity.type
_entity.pdbx_description
1 polymer ?
#
loop_
_entity_poly.entity_id
_entity_poly.type
_entity_poly.pdbx_seq_one_letter_code
_entity_poly.pdbx_strand_id
1 'polypeptide(L)'
;MLETYRQQAAERAALGIPALPLTPQQTADLVELLKNPPKGEENFLLDLLTQRVPAGVDQAAYVKAAFLAAVAKGETSCPLISRVRATELLGTMVGGYNIQPLIDLLDDAECAPAATKALSQTLLMFDYKHGVKEKADKGNAHAKQIMTSWAEAEWFTGRPKLPEKVTVTVFKVTGE
;
A
#
# COMPACT_ATOMS: atom_id res chain seq x y z
N MET A 1 18.33 12.91 -4.43
CA MET A 1 17.23 12.49 -3.52
C MET A 1 17.72 12.00 -2.15
N LEU A 2 18.47 10.89 -2.07
CA LEU A 2 18.81 10.24 -0.78
C LEU A 2 19.54 11.14 0.22
N GLU A 3 20.56 11.87 -0.24
CA GLU A 3 21.33 12.78 0.63
C GLU A 3 20.45 13.87 1.23
N THR A 4 19.67 14.57 0.39
CA THR A 4 18.72 15.59 0.81
C THR A 4 17.67 15.03 1.78
N TYR A 5 17.15 13.83 1.51
CA TYR A 5 16.21 13.14 2.41
C TYR A 5 16.85 12.84 3.77
N ARG A 6 18.08 12.31 3.80
CA ARG A 6 18.80 12.00 5.04
C ARG A 6 19.09 13.25 5.85
N GLN A 7 19.49 14.35 5.21
CA GLN A 7 19.71 15.63 5.89
C GLN A 7 18.43 16.12 6.57
N GLN A 8 17.32 16.17 5.83
CA GLN A 8 16.02 16.57 6.36
C GLN A 8 15.53 15.62 7.48
N ALA A 9 15.76 14.32 7.35
CA ALA A 9 15.43 13.35 8.38
C ALA A 9 16.24 13.58 9.67
N ALA A 10 17.54 13.89 9.55
CA ALA A 10 18.41 14.18 10.68
C ALA A 10 18.02 15.50 11.39
N GLU A 11 17.73 16.56 10.62
CA GLU A 11 17.26 17.84 11.16
C GLU A 11 15.96 17.67 11.97
N ARG A 12 15.03 16.84 11.49
CA ARG A 12 13.76 16.57 12.17
C ARG A 12 13.94 15.65 13.37
N ALA A 13 14.81 14.64 13.27
CA ALA A 13 15.16 13.79 14.40
C ALA A 13 15.78 14.59 15.56
N ALA A 14 16.59 15.61 15.26
CA ALA A 14 17.13 16.53 16.28
C ALA A 14 16.04 17.32 17.04
N LEU A 15 14.86 17.47 16.44
CA LEU A 15 13.67 18.06 17.06
C LEU A 15 12.73 17.01 17.70
N GLY A 16 13.10 15.73 17.69
CA GLY A 16 12.27 14.63 18.22
C GLY A 16 11.03 14.31 17.36
N ILE A 17 11.00 14.72 16.09
CA ILE A 17 9.86 14.51 15.18
C ILE A 17 10.27 13.68 13.96
N PRO A 18 9.36 12.89 13.37
CA PRO A 18 9.67 12.05 12.21
C PRO A 18 9.91 12.88 10.95
N ALA A 19 10.69 12.33 10.00
CA ALA A 19 10.85 12.89 8.66
C ALA A 19 9.50 13.10 7.97
N LEU A 20 9.41 14.11 7.09
CA LEU A 20 8.20 14.31 6.28
C LEU A 20 8.00 13.13 5.30
N PRO A 21 6.75 12.86 4.90
CA PRO A 21 6.48 11.97 3.78
C PRO A 21 7.17 12.45 2.50
N LEU A 22 7.43 11.53 1.59
CA LEU A 22 8.03 11.83 0.29
C LEU A 22 7.09 12.66 -0.57
N THR A 23 7.66 13.65 -1.24
CA THR A 23 6.97 14.40 -2.29
C THR A 23 6.80 13.56 -3.56
N PRO A 24 5.98 14.00 -4.53
CA PRO A 24 5.86 13.31 -5.82
C PRO A 24 7.20 13.20 -6.54
N GLN A 25 8.01 14.27 -6.54
CA GLN A 25 9.34 14.25 -7.16
C GLN A 25 10.29 13.29 -6.45
N GLN A 26 10.33 13.29 -5.11
CA GLN A 26 11.16 12.34 -4.36
C GLN A 26 10.72 10.89 -4.61
N THR A 27 9.42 10.65 -4.80
CA THR A 27 8.89 9.32 -5.12
C THR A 27 9.27 8.90 -6.54
N ALA A 28 9.27 9.81 -7.51
CA ALA A 28 9.76 9.53 -8.86
C ALA A 28 11.26 9.21 -8.86
N ASP A 29 12.06 10.00 -8.14
CA ASP A 29 13.49 9.74 -7.98
C ASP A 29 13.74 8.38 -7.27
N LEU A 30 12.91 8.03 -6.28
CA LEU A 30 12.96 6.73 -5.61
C LEU A 30 12.70 5.57 -6.59
N VAL A 31 11.75 5.72 -7.50
CA VAL A 31 11.44 4.71 -8.52
C VAL A 31 12.65 4.42 -9.41
N GLU A 32 13.38 5.45 -9.83
CA GLU A 32 14.60 5.26 -10.63
C GLU A 32 15.70 4.56 -9.83
N LEU A 33 15.85 4.88 -8.55
CA LEU A 33 16.77 4.17 -7.64
C LEU A 33 16.34 2.70 -7.43
N LEU A 34 15.04 2.41 -7.35
CA LEU A 34 14.56 1.04 -7.19
C LEU A 34 14.82 0.17 -8.43
N LYS A 35 14.82 0.78 -9.63
CA LYS A 35 15.17 0.08 -10.88
C LYS A 35 16.67 -0.23 -10.98
N ASN A 36 17.52 0.65 -10.46
CA ASN A 36 18.98 0.47 -10.41
C ASN A 36 19.52 0.79 -9.00
N PRO A 37 19.36 -0.12 -8.03
CA PRO A 37 19.66 0.17 -6.63
C PRO A 37 21.17 0.32 -6.41
N PRO A 38 21.62 1.41 -5.75
CA PRO A 38 22.98 1.50 -5.26
C PRO A 38 23.24 0.38 -4.25
N LYS A 39 24.43 -0.21 -4.32
CA LYS A 39 24.84 -1.31 -3.43
C LYS A 39 24.77 -0.87 -1.96
N GLY A 40 24.06 -1.64 -1.14
CA GLY A 40 23.91 -1.40 0.29
C GLY A 40 22.75 -0.48 0.67
N GLU A 41 22.03 0.08 -0.31
CA GLU A 41 20.86 0.94 -0.08
C GLU A 41 19.52 0.19 -0.22
N GLU A 42 19.54 -1.09 -0.59
CA GLU A 42 18.36 -1.85 -1.03
C GLU A 42 17.23 -1.83 0.01
N ASN A 43 17.57 -2.14 1.28
CA ASN A 43 16.60 -2.14 2.37
C ASN A 43 16.06 -0.74 2.68
N PHE A 44 16.91 0.29 2.55
CA PHE A 44 16.51 1.66 2.80
C PHE A 44 15.52 2.15 1.73
N LEU A 45 15.79 1.85 0.46
CA LEU A 45 14.87 2.17 -0.63
C LEU A 45 13.50 1.49 -0.45
N LEU A 46 13.50 0.22 -0.03
CA LEU A 46 12.27 -0.52 0.27
C LEU A 46 11.50 0.08 1.46
N ASP A 47 12.19 0.52 2.51
CA ASP A 47 11.55 1.21 3.65
C ASP A 47 10.91 2.52 3.21
N LEU A 48 11.62 3.34 2.42
CA LEU A 48 11.08 4.59 1.88
C LEU A 48 9.81 4.36 1.07
N LEU A 49 9.83 3.39 0.15
CA LEU A 49 8.67 3.08 -0.68
C LEU A 49 7.49 2.58 0.18
N THR A 50 7.77 1.73 1.16
CA THR A 50 6.74 1.07 1.96
C THR A 50 6.11 2.04 2.98
N GLN A 51 6.93 2.85 3.66
CA GLN A 51 6.55 3.57 4.87
C GLN A 51 6.51 5.10 4.72
N ARG A 52 7.10 5.66 3.65
CA ARG A 52 7.28 7.12 3.53
C ARG A 52 6.51 7.78 2.40
N VAL A 53 5.77 7.02 1.59
CA VAL A 53 4.86 7.58 0.60
C VAL A 53 3.44 7.68 1.19
N PRO A 54 2.76 8.83 1.12
CA PRO A 54 1.35 8.94 1.49
C PRO A 54 0.47 7.90 0.77
N ALA A 55 -0.66 7.55 1.39
CA ALA A 55 -1.67 6.66 0.81
C ALA A 55 -2.78 7.46 0.11
N GLY A 56 -3.75 6.78 -0.50
CA GLY A 56 -4.92 7.45 -1.08
C GLY A 56 -4.66 8.07 -2.45
N VAL A 57 -5.20 9.27 -2.64
CA VAL A 57 -5.14 10.03 -3.91
C VAL A 57 -4.12 11.17 -3.88
N ASP A 58 -3.12 11.07 -3.00
CA ASP A 58 -1.98 11.98 -3.00
C ASP A 58 -1.14 11.82 -4.29
N GLN A 59 -0.49 12.89 -4.73
CA GLN A 59 0.30 12.87 -5.96
C GLN A 59 1.52 11.94 -5.89
N ALA A 60 2.12 11.76 -4.71
CA ALA A 60 3.18 10.78 -4.50
C ALA A 60 2.62 9.35 -4.51
N ALA A 61 1.40 9.15 -3.99
CA ALA A 61 0.68 7.88 -4.07
C ALA A 61 0.38 7.50 -5.54
N TYR A 62 0.04 8.46 -6.39
CA TYR A 62 -0.13 8.22 -7.84
C TYR A 62 1.14 7.63 -8.47
N VAL A 63 2.30 8.26 -8.23
CA VAL A 63 3.60 7.79 -8.75
C VAL A 63 3.92 6.38 -8.23
N LYS A 64 3.74 6.13 -6.93
CA LYS A 64 3.94 4.80 -6.32
C LYS A 64 3.01 3.76 -6.90
N ALA A 65 1.71 4.06 -7.03
CA ALA A 65 0.72 3.13 -7.57
C ALA A 65 1.03 2.76 -9.02
N ALA A 66 1.37 3.75 -9.85
CA ALA A 66 1.74 3.53 -11.26
C ALA A 66 2.97 2.62 -11.39
N PHE A 67 4.02 2.88 -10.61
CA PHE A 67 5.22 2.03 -10.61
C PHE A 67 4.92 0.60 -10.15
N LEU A 68 4.25 0.44 -9.02
CA LEU A 68 3.92 -0.89 -8.48
C LEU A 68 2.98 -1.66 -9.43
N ALA A 69 2.03 -0.98 -10.07
CA ALA A 69 1.17 -1.61 -11.07
C ALA A 69 1.98 -2.10 -12.28
N ALA A 70 2.90 -1.29 -12.81
CA ALA A 70 3.76 -1.68 -13.92
C ALA A 70 4.64 -2.90 -13.55
N VAL A 71 5.18 -2.94 -12.32
CA VAL A 71 5.95 -4.09 -11.83
C VAL A 71 5.06 -5.33 -11.71
N ALA A 72 3.88 -5.21 -11.09
CA ALA A 72 2.95 -6.33 -10.93
C ALA A 72 2.47 -6.89 -12.28
N LYS A 73 2.22 -6.03 -13.27
CA LYS A 73 1.82 -6.40 -14.64
C LYS A 73 2.98 -6.95 -15.49
N GLY A 74 4.23 -6.87 -15.00
CA GLY A 74 5.42 -7.27 -15.74
C GLY A 74 5.83 -6.32 -16.86
N GLU A 75 5.27 -5.10 -16.89
CA GLU A 75 5.58 -4.05 -17.86
C GLU A 75 6.94 -3.40 -17.57
N THR A 76 7.38 -3.45 -16.31
CA THR A 76 8.72 -3.01 -15.89
C THR A 76 9.29 -3.96 -14.84
N SER A 77 10.62 -4.09 -14.78
CA SER A 77 11.30 -4.94 -13.80
C SER A 77 11.89 -4.12 -12.66
N CYS A 78 11.86 -4.66 -11.45
CA CYS A 78 12.56 -4.11 -10.29
C CYS A 78 13.37 -5.24 -9.63
N PRO A 79 14.70 -5.10 -9.47
CA PRO A 79 15.52 -6.15 -8.84
C PRO A 79 15.16 -6.40 -7.37
N LEU A 80 14.48 -5.46 -6.70
CA LEU A 80 14.15 -5.55 -5.28
C LEU A 80 12.69 -5.95 -5.01
N ILE A 81 11.82 -5.92 -6.02
CA ILE A 81 10.38 -6.09 -5.86
C ILE A 81 9.87 -7.06 -6.93
N SER A 82 9.44 -8.25 -6.50
CA SER A 82 8.74 -9.19 -7.38
C SER A 82 7.34 -8.71 -7.74
N ARG A 83 6.73 -9.31 -8.77
CA ARG A 83 5.35 -9.01 -9.20
C ARG A 83 4.35 -9.20 -8.07
N VAL A 84 4.46 -10.32 -7.34
CA VAL A 84 3.63 -10.61 -6.15
C VAL A 84 3.87 -9.56 -5.07
N ARG A 85 5.13 -9.20 -4.78
CA ARG A 85 5.43 -8.20 -3.76
C ARG A 85 4.90 -6.81 -4.13
N ALA A 86 4.95 -6.44 -5.39
CA ALA A 86 4.35 -5.19 -5.87
C ALA A 86 2.83 -5.19 -5.67
N THR A 87 2.17 -6.32 -5.94
CA THR A 87 0.74 -6.52 -5.68
C THR A 87 0.39 -6.39 -4.19
N GLU A 88 1.20 -6.97 -3.31
CA GLU A 88 1.02 -6.80 -1.85
C GLU A 88 1.16 -5.33 -1.42
N LEU A 89 2.15 -4.61 -1.97
CA LEU A 89 2.37 -3.20 -1.67
C LEU A 89 1.25 -2.30 -2.19
N LEU A 90 0.65 -2.61 -3.34
CA LEU A 90 -0.59 -1.95 -3.80
C LEU A 90 -1.71 -2.13 -2.76
N GLY A 91 -1.79 -3.30 -2.13
CA GLY A 91 -2.76 -3.60 -1.08
C GLY A 91 -2.62 -2.76 0.20
N THR A 92 -1.47 -2.11 0.44
CA THR A 92 -1.27 -1.27 1.63
C THR A 92 -1.60 0.21 1.40
N MET A 93 -2.00 0.59 0.19
CA MET A 93 -2.21 2.01 -0.19
C MET A 93 -3.60 2.54 0.19
N VAL A 94 -4.36 1.78 0.98
CA VAL A 94 -5.66 2.11 1.60
C VAL A 94 -6.83 2.26 0.60
N GLY A 95 -6.63 2.94 -0.53
CA GLY A 95 -7.61 3.13 -1.60
C GLY A 95 -7.19 4.19 -2.60
N GLY A 96 -7.96 4.38 -3.67
CA GLY A 96 -7.63 5.32 -4.75
C GLY A 96 -6.88 4.66 -5.90
N TYR A 97 -5.68 5.15 -6.23
CA TYR A 97 -4.94 4.75 -7.43
C TYR A 97 -4.51 3.28 -7.46
N ASN A 98 -4.52 2.60 -6.32
CA ASN A 98 -4.18 1.18 -6.21
C ASN A 98 -5.32 0.22 -6.57
N ILE A 99 -6.58 0.67 -6.57
CA ILE A 99 -7.74 -0.23 -6.65
C ILE A 99 -7.87 -0.88 -8.04
N GLN A 100 -7.90 -0.08 -9.11
CA GLN A 100 -8.05 -0.62 -10.46
C GLN A 100 -6.91 -1.60 -10.83
N PRO A 101 -5.62 -1.29 -10.55
CA PRO A 101 -4.56 -2.28 -10.73
C PRO A 101 -4.80 -3.60 -9.99
N LEU A 102 -5.27 -3.57 -8.74
CA LEU A 102 -5.58 -4.79 -7.99
C LEU A 102 -6.72 -5.59 -8.63
N ILE A 103 -7.76 -4.93 -9.16
CA ILE A 103 -8.86 -5.59 -9.86
C ILE A 103 -8.38 -6.23 -11.16
N ASP A 104 -7.54 -5.54 -11.92
CA ASP A 104 -6.94 -6.08 -13.16
C ASP A 104 -6.16 -7.37 -12.86
N LEU A 105 -5.36 -7.36 -11.78
CA LEU A 105 -4.51 -8.48 -11.36
C LEU A 105 -5.29 -9.72 -10.90
N LEU A 106 -6.61 -9.66 -10.75
CA LEU A 106 -7.43 -10.86 -10.47
C LEU A 106 -7.46 -11.86 -11.63
N ASP A 107 -7.06 -11.46 -12.83
CA ASP A 107 -6.95 -12.37 -13.98
C ASP A 107 -5.51 -12.90 -14.17
N ASP A 108 -4.55 -12.45 -13.36
CA ASP A 108 -3.16 -12.88 -13.42
C ASP A 108 -2.91 -14.03 -12.43
N ALA A 109 -2.55 -15.21 -12.93
CA ALA A 109 -2.43 -16.41 -12.09
C ALA A 109 -1.39 -16.28 -10.95
N GLU A 110 -0.32 -15.51 -11.14
CA GLU A 110 0.73 -15.31 -10.14
C GLU A 110 0.29 -14.30 -9.07
N CYS A 111 -0.33 -13.20 -9.49
CA CYS A 111 -0.65 -12.07 -8.61
C CYS A 111 -2.06 -12.12 -8.01
N ALA A 112 -2.99 -12.87 -8.62
CA ALA A 112 -4.39 -12.92 -8.20
C ALA A 112 -4.59 -13.33 -6.72
N PRO A 113 -3.81 -14.26 -6.13
CA PRO A 113 -3.92 -14.56 -4.70
C PRO A 113 -3.60 -13.35 -3.80
N ALA A 114 -2.55 -12.59 -4.13
CA ALA A 114 -2.18 -11.39 -3.38
C ALA A 114 -3.21 -10.26 -3.58
N ALA A 115 -3.68 -10.07 -4.81
CA ALA A 115 -4.73 -9.09 -5.12
C ALA A 115 -6.05 -9.42 -4.41
N THR A 116 -6.42 -10.70 -4.34
CA THR A 116 -7.59 -11.20 -3.60
C THR A 116 -7.50 -10.82 -2.13
N LYS A 117 -6.39 -11.16 -1.48
CA LYS A 117 -6.15 -10.84 -0.07
C LYS A 117 -6.23 -9.34 0.19
N ALA A 118 -5.65 -8.53 -0.71
CA ALA A 118 -5.68 -7.07 -0.60
C ALA A 118 -7.11 -6.51 -0.71
N LEU A 119 -7.85 -6.88 -1.76
CA LEU A 119 -9.20 -6.38 -2.02
C LEU A 119 -10.22 -6.85 -0.97
N SER A 120 -10.09 -8.07 -0.45
CA SER A 120 -10.91 -8.57 0.67
C SER A 120 -10.86 -7.68 1.92
N GLN A 121 -9.74 -7.01 2.16
CA GLN A 121 -9.53 -6.14 3.33
C GLN A 121 -9.68 -4.64 3.02
N THR A 122 -9.90 -4.29 1.75
CA THR A 122 -9.98 -2.90 1.31
C THR A 122 -11.39 -2.36 1.49
N LEU A 123 -11.54 -1.29 2.28
CA LEU A 123 -12.84 -0.67 2.57
C LEU A 123 -13.23 0.41 1.56
N LEU A 124 -12.24 1.12 1.02
CA LEU A 124 -12.44 2.28 0.13
C LEU A 124 -12.70 1.83 -1.33
N MET A 125 -13.60 0.86 -1.50
CA MET A 125 -13.96 0.30 -2.81
C MET A 125 -14.94 1.16 -3.58
N PHE A 126 -15.86 1.87 -2.91
CA PHE A 126 -16.89 2.70 -3.55
C PHE A 126 -17.52 2.02 -4.79
N ASP A 127 -17.44 2.64 -5.96
CA ASP A 127 -17.98 2.09 -7.22
C ASP A 127 -17.07 1.02 -7.86
N TYR A 128 -15.79 0.93 -7.49
CA TYR A 128 -14.88 -0.12 -7.98
C TYR A 128 -15.35 -1.52 -7.60
N LYS A 129 -16.19 -1.67 -6.56
CA LYS A 129 -16.83 -2.95 -6.21
C LYS A 129 -17.62 -3.55 -7.38
N HIS A 130 -18.12 -2.71 -8.28
CA HIS A 130 -18.84 -3.18 -9.48
C HIS A 130 -17.92 -3.94 -10.42
N GLY A 131 -16.65 -3.53 -10.57
CA GLY A 131 -15.66 -4.26 -11.36
C GLY A 131 -15.34 -5.64 -10.77
N VAL A 132 -15.25 -5.75 -9.45
CA VAL A 132 -15.10 -7.05 -8.77
C VAL A 132 -16.35 -7.92 -8.96
N LYS A 133 -17.54 -7.34 -8.76
CA LYS A 133 -18.80 -8.05 -8.96
C LYS A 133 -18.92 -8.58 -10.40
N GLU A 134 -18.64 -7.75 -11.40
CA GLU A 134 -18.71 -8.14 -12.80
C GLU A 134 -17.79 -9.33 -13.12
N LYS A 135 -16.56 -9.32 -12.58
CA LYS A 135 -15.63 -10.46 -12.70
C LYS A 135 -16.17 -11.72 -12.02
N ALA A 136 -16.79 -11.57 -10.84
CA ALA A 136 -17.40 -12.69 -10.12
C ALA A 136 -18.58 -13.29 -10.90
N ASP A 137 -19.45 -12.45 -11.47
CA ASP A 137 -20.58 -12.85 -12.31
C ASP A 137 -20.11 -13.57 -13.58
N LYS A 138 -18.96 -13.16 -14.14
CA LYS A 138 -18.28 -13.82 -15.27
C LYS A 138 -17.53 -15.10 -14.89
N GLY A 139 -17.51 -15.48 -13.61
CA GLY A 139 -16.96 -16.76 -13.15
C GLY A 139 -15.56 -16.72 -12.56
N ASN A 140 -14.92 -15.54 -12.42
CA ASN A 140 -13.59 -15.43 -11.81
C ASN A 140 -13.66 -15.89 -10.33
N ALA A 141 -12.89 -16.93 -9.99
CA ALA A 141 -12.93 -17.56 -8.66
C ALA A 141 -12.43 -16.63 -7.54
N HIS A 142 -11.40 -15.82 -7.83
CA HIS A 142 -10.85 -14.83 -6.92
C HIS A 142 -11.85 -13.71 -6.63
N ALA A 143 -12.52 -13.20 -7.66
CA ALA A 143 -13.56 -12.21 -7.51
C ALA A 143 -14.74 -12.73 -6.65
N LYS A 144 -15.15 -13.99 -6.85
CA LYS A 144 -16.17 -14.64 -6.00
C LYS A 144 -15.71 -14.73 -4.55
N GLN A 145 -14.46 -15.12 -4.30
CA GLN A 145 -13.88 -15.15 -2.94
C GLN A 145 -13.92 -13.78 -2.26
N ILE A 146 -13.58 -12.70 -2.99
CA ILE A 146 -13.67 -11.33 -2.46
C ILE A 146 -15.12 -10.98 -2.08
N MET A 147 -16.08 -11.29 -2.96
CA MET A 147 -17.51 -11.02 -2.68
C MET A 147 -17.99 -11.76 -1.43
N THR A 148 -17.59 -13.02 -1.24
CA THR A 148 -17.89 -13.79 -0.03
C THR A 148 -17.23 -13.16 1.20
N SER A 149 -15.94 -12.85 1.14
CA SER A 149 -15.17 -12.22 2.22
C SER A 149 -15.81 -10.90 2.70
N TRP A 150 -16.29 -10.07 1.76
CA TRP A 150 -17.01 -8.85 2.10
C TRP A 150 -18.37 -9.13 2.74
N ALA A 151 -19.13 -10.10 2.24
CA ALA A 151 -20.43 -10.49 2.78
C ALA A 151 -20.32 -11.07 4.20
N GLU A 152 -19.26 -11.81 4.47
CA GLU A 152 -18.92 -12.38 5.79
C GLU A 152 -18.23 -11.37 6.72
N ALA A 153 -18.01 -10.14 6.24
CA ALA A 153 -17.37 -9.06 6.96
C ALA A 153 -15.98 -9.42 7.53
N GLU A 154 -15.18 -10.20 6.80
CA GLU A 154 -13.84 -10.63 7.24
C GLU A 154 -12.89 -9.45 7.49
N TRP A 155 -13.09 -8.32 6.80
CA TRP A 155 -12.39 -7.05 7.06
C TRP A 155 -12.62 -6.50 8.48
N PHE A 156 -13.73 -6.88 9.11
CA PHE A 156 -14.09 -6.51 10.47
C PHE A 156 -13.79 -7.64 11.46
N THR A 157 -14.27 -8.85 11.17
CA THR A 157 -14.18 -10.01 12.08
C THR A 157 -12.76 -10.57 12.21
N GLY A 158 -11.89 -10.31 11.23
CA GLY A 158 -10.46 -10.64 11.30
C GLY A 158 -9.63 -9.71 12.18
N ARG A 159 -10.18 -8.58 12.65
CA ARG A 159 -9.47 -7.64 13.51
C ARG A 159 -9.57 -8.07 14.99
N PRO A 160 -8.56 -7.73 15.82
CA PRO A 160 -8.64 -7.99 17.26
C PRO A 160 -9.90 -7.36 17.87
N LYS A 161 -10.61 -8.13 18.71
CA LYS A 161 -11.72 -7.61 19.51
C LYS A 161 -11.21 -6.59 20.54
N LEU A 162 -12.08 -5.69 20.96
CA LEU A 162 -11.82 -4.81 22.10
C LEU A 162 -11.51 -5.67 23.33
N PRO A 163 -10.37 -5.44 24.03
CA PRO A 163 -10.08 -6.15 25.27
C PRO A 163 -11.15 -5.86 26.34
N GLU A 164 -11.50 -6.85 27.15
CA GLU A 164 -12.44 -6.69 28.27
C GLU A 164 -11.95 -5.68 29.32
N LYS A 165 -10.62 -5.48 29.41
CA LYS A 165 -9.98 -4.51 30.29
C LYS A 165 -8.85 -3.81 29.54
N VAL A 166 -8.84 -2.48 29.61
CA VAL A 166 -7.76 -1.63 29.10
C VAL A 166 -7.12 -0.90 30.28
N THR A 167 -5.84 -1.15 30.55
CA THR A 167 -5.06 -0.41 31.55
C THR A 167 -4.49 0.84 30.90
N VAL A 168 -4.75 2.01 31.48
CA VAL A 168 -4.30 3.32 30.97
C VAL A 168 -3.63 4.16 32.05
N THR A 169 -2.79 5.12 31.65
CA THR A 169 -2.27 6.18 32.53
C THR A 169 -3.08 7.44 32.33
N VAL A 170 -3.59 8.04 33.41
CA VAL A 170 -4.38 9.27 33.34
C VAL A 170 -3.45 10.46 33.06
N PHE A 171 -3.62 11.08 31.89
CA PHE A 171 -3.05 12.40 31.58
C PHE A 171 -4.12 13.46 31.87
N LYS A 172 -4.17 13.97 33.12
CA LYS A 172 -5.18 14.94 33.55
C LYS A 172 -4.74 16.37 33.23
N VAL A 173 -5.55 17.07 32.45
CA VAL A 173 -5.51 18.54 32.29
C VAL A 173 -6.72 19.12 33.06
N THR A 174 -6.51 20.12 33.91
CA THR A 174 -7.57 20.72 34.73
C THR A 174 -8.13 21.97 34.06
N GLY A 175 -9.45 22.11 34.03
CA GLY A 175 -10.10 23.26 33.39
C GLY A 175 -10.07 23.19 31.87
N GLU A 176 -10.37 24.33 31.24
CA GLU A 176 -10.03 24.64 29.84
C GLU A 176 -8.71 25.42 29.80
#